data_AF-A0A0A3HZJ8-F1
#
_entry.id   AF-A0A0A3HZJ8-F1
#
_cell.length_a   1.000
_cell.length_b   1.000
_cell.length_c   1.000
_cell.angle_alpha   90.00
_cell.angle_beta   90.00
_cell.angle_gamma   90.00
#
_symmetry.space_group_name_H-M   'P 1'
#
loop_
_entity.id
_entity.type
_entity.pdbx_description
1 polymer ?
#
loop_
_entity_poly.entity_id
_entity_poly.type
_entity_poly.pdbx_seq_one_letter_code
_entity_poly.pdbx_strand_id
1 'polypeptide(L)'
;MSPPQVYIERVTANEYEGSFFSFFPHYFDGFYLEIGGSGNFAFFGHHLWYLLGLLLFSMITLPLFLKGRKKGKKSEEFGFFHYFVLPIPLIALALTTNNILNLGSWGILFYLTLYIYGYYFFSNASLKVFVRKVEVLTGVLSVLSTAGYLIWVIYFGFPETVSITWALFMALRVILVWNVLFFIFYLADKYLNFSNSTLKYASDASMPFYVLHQPIIILLGFFIYNLDWEIPIKAVFLVVIAFSSIMIVYHVIIRRNNWLRVLFGLKMIKDRR
;
A
#
# COMPACT_ATOMS: atom_id res chain seq x y z
N MET A 1 12.60 7.03 5.19
CA MET A 1 12.67 5.92 4.22
C MET A 1 13.80 5.02 4.68
N SER A 2 13.66 3.69 4.61
CA SER A 2 14.30 2.65 5.45
C SER A 2 15.85 2.62 5.49
N PRO A 3 16.54 3.36 6.39
CA PRO A 3 18.02 3.41 6.36
C PRO A 3 18.72 2.08 6.72
N PRO A 4 18.25 1.31 7.73
CA PRO A 4 18.82 -0.01 8.00
C PRO A 4 18.74 -0.98 6.83
N GLN A 5 17.72 -0.84 5.97
CA GLN A 5 17.55 -1.72 4.82
C GLN A 5 18.61 -1.45 3.75
N VAL A 6 18.83 -0.17 3.40
CA VAL A 6 19.88 0.21 2.44
C VAL A 6 21.26 -0.18 2.98
N TYR A 7 21.53 0.06 4.27
CA TYR A 7 22.79 -0.35 4.89
C TYR A 7 23.03 -1.87 4.76
N ILE A 8 22.04 -2.70 5.12
CA ILE A 8 22.16 -4.16 5.02
C ILE A 8 22.39 -4.57 3.56
N GLU A 9 21.67 -3.99 2.61
CA GLU A 9 21.83 -4.25 1.18
C GLU A 9 23.27 -3.97 0.72
N ARG A 10 23.82 -2.80 1.05
CA ARG A 10 25.22 -2.43 0.72
C ARG A 10 26.24 -3.37 1.34
N VAL A 11 26.05 -3.77 2.60
CA VAL A 11 26.94 -4.73 3.27
C VAL A 11 26.85 -6.10 2.61
N THR A 12 25.64 -6.59 2.28
CA THR A 12 25.47 -7.88 1.62
C THR A 12 25.98 -7.91 0.17
N ALA A 13 25.96 -6.77 -0.51
CA ALA A 13 26.50 -6.61 -1.86
C ALA A 13 28.03 -6.41 -1.89
N ASN A 14 28.70 -6.37 -0.72
CA ASN A 14 30.11 -6.01 -0.57
C ASN A 14 30.45 -4.59 -1.11
N GLU A 15 29.48 -3.68 -1.06
CA GLU A 15 29.63 -2.29 -1.51
C GLU A 15 29.93 -1.32 -0.36
N TYR A 16 29.80 -1.78 0.89
CA TYR A 16 30.12 -1.01 2.08
C TYR A 16 30.71 -1.89 3.18
N GLU A 17 31.81 -1.45 3.76
CA GLU A 17 32.41 -2.04 4.95
C GLU A 17 32.35 -1.02 6.09
N GLY A 18 31.74 -1.41 7.21
CA GLY A 18 31.65 -0.55 8.39
C GLY A 18 30.37 -0.73 9.19
N SER A 19 30.22 0.08 10.22
CA SER A 19 29.04 0.08 11.09
C SER A 19 27.88 0.88 10.49
N PHE A 20 26.67 0.61 10.96
CA PHE A 20 25.51 1.43 10.60
C PHE A 20 25.70 2.93 10.94
N PHE A 21 26.37 3.23 12.06
CA PHE A 21 26.59 4.62 12.49
C PHE A 21 27.56 5.37 11.60
N SER A 22 28.55 4.69 11.01
CA SER A 22 29.44 5.29 10.01
C SER A 22 28.76 5.42 8.65
N PHE A 23 27.74 4.60 8.35
CA PHE A 23 26.96 4.70 7.12
C PHE A 23 25.93 5.84 7.17
N PHE A 24 25.32 6.08 8.33
CA PHE A 24 24.17 6.99 8.46
C PHE A 24 24.39 8.42 7.91
N PRO A 25 25.55 9.07 8.09
CA PRO A 25 25.83 10.37 7.46
C PRO A 25 25.74 10.34 5.92
N HIS A 26 26.06 9.21 5.31
CA HIS A 26 26.03 8.98 3.86
C HIS A 26 24.68 8.51 3.33
N TYR A 27 23.67 8.38 4.21
CA TYR A 27 22.36 7.88 3.81
C TYR A 27 21.66 8.80 2.80
N PHE A 28 21.97 10.09 2.81
CA PHE A 28 21.37 11.05 1.88
C PHE A 28 22.16 11.23 0.57
N ASP A 29 23.22 10.43 0.36
CA ASP A 29 24.08 10.52 -0.81
C ASP A 29 23.41 9.84 -2.01
N GLY A 30 22.86 10.65 -2.92
CA GLY A 30 22.23 10.19 -4.16
C GLY A 30 20.85 9.54 -3.96
N PHE A 31 20.06 9.49 -5.04
CA PHE A 31 18.72 8.89 -5.01
C PHE A 31 18.75 7.39 -5.30
N TYR A 32 18.12 6.62 -4.42
CA TYR A 32 17.79 5.21 -4.64
C TYR A 32 16.36 5.12 -5.15
N LEU A 33 16.22 4.75 -6.43
CA LEU A 33 14.94 4.77 -7.16
C LEU A 33 14.37 3.36 -7.43
N GLU A 34 15.20 2.33 -7.32
CA GLU A 34 14.85 0.93 -7.56
C GLU A 34 15.74 0.01 -6.75
N ILE A 35 15.34 -1.26 -6.62
CA ILE A 35 16.11 -2.25 -5.86
C ILE A 35 17.50 -2.42 -6.50
N GLY A 36 18.58 -2.24 -5.73
CA GLY A 36 19.95 -2.25 -6.24
C GLY A 36 20.41 -0.92 -6.88
N GLY A 37 19.66 0.18 -6.73
CA GLY A 37 20.06 1.49 -7.25
C GLY A 37 21.36 2.03 -6.64
N SER A 38 22.02 3.00 -7.29
CA SER A 38 23.35 3.48 -6.88
C SER A 38 23.36 4.51 -5.74
N GLY A 39 22.26 5.25 -5.52
CA GLY A 39 22.14 6.19 -4.40
C GLY A 39 21.81 5.52 -3.07
N ASN A 40 22.00 6.18 -1.93
CA ASN A 40 21.65 5.65 -0.62
C ASN A 40 20.29 6.13 -0.11
N PHE A 41 19.81 7.28 -0.61
CA PHE A 41 18.54 7.82 -0.15
C PHE A 41 17.40 7.06 -0.81
N ALA A 42 16.87 6.05 -0.10
CA ALA A 42 15.68 5.30 -0.45
C ALA A 42 14.52 6.26 -0.73
N PHE A 43 14.35 6.75 -1.95
CA PHE A 43 13.24 7.63 -2.30
C PHE A 43 12.09 6.82 -2.90
N PHE A 44 12.43 5.71 -3.55
CA PHE A 44 11.51 4.65 -3.97
C PHE A 44 12.13 3.27 -3.70
N GLY A 45 11.45 2.18 -4.05
CA GLY A 45 11.97 0.81 -3.94
C GLY A 45 11.81 0.13 -2.58
N HIS A 46 11.80 0.89 -1.47
CA HIS A 46 11.64 0.34 -0.12
C HIS A 46 10.33 0.72 0.54
N HIS A 47 9.81 -0.20 1.37
CA HIS A 47 8.48 -0.23 1.99
C HIS A 47 7.79 1.08 2.37
N LEU A 48 8.52 2.07 2.90
CA LEU A 48 7.94 3.34 3.32
C LEU A 48 7.60 4.27 2.15
N TRP A 49 7.97 3.93 0.91
CA TRP A 49 7.68 4.73 -0.29
C TRP A 49 6.18 5.00 -0.47
N TYR A 50 5.34 4.04 -0.07
CA TYR A 50 3.88 4.19 -0.16
C TYR A 50 3.35 5.31 0.74
N LEU A 51 3.85 5.43 1.98
CA LEU A 51 3.49 6.54 2.90
C LEU A 51 3.89 7.90 2.31
N LEU A 52 5.10 7.98 1.73
CA LEU A 52 5.55 9.20 1.07
C LEU A 52 4.66 9.54 -0.13
N GLY A 53 4.30 8.54 -0.95
CA GLY A 53 3.37 8.70 -2.06
C GLY A 53 2.01 9.25 -1.61
N LEU A 54 1.43 8.69 -0.54
CA LEU A 54 0.19 9.19 0.04
C LEU A 54 0.30 10.64 0.55
N LEU A 55 1.42 11.00 1.19
CA LEU A 55 1.67 12.37 1.64
C LEU A 55 1.71 13.34 0.45
N LEU A 56 2.47 13.00 -0.59
CA LEU A 56 2.57 13.82 -1.81
C LEU A 56 1.21 13.94 -2.51
N PHE A 57 0.48 12.84 -2.68
CA PHE A 57 -0.87 12.86 -3.23
C PHE A 57 -1.81 13.73 -2.41
N SER A 58 -1.74 13.65 -1.08
CA SER A 58 -2.53 14.50 -0.18
C SER A 58 -2.19 15.97 -0.39
N MET A 59 -0.91 16.35 -0.39
CA MET A 59 -0.50 17.74 -0.59
C MET A 59 -0.96 18.30 -1.94
N ILE A 60 -0.84 17.53 -3.01
CA ILE A 60 -1.22 17.93 -4.37
C ILE A 60 -2.74 18.07 -4.51
N THR A 61 -3.51 17.12 -3.94
CA THR A 61 -4.97 17.07 -4.11
C THR A 61 -5.75 17.87 -3.07
N LEU A 62 -5.14 18.22 -1.94
CA LEU A 62 -5.79 18.96 -0.85
C LEU A 62 -6.45 20.28 -1.31
N PRO A 63 -5.81 21.16 -2.10
CA PRO A 63 -6.45 22.38 -2.59
C PRO A 63 -7.73 22.10 -3.40
N LEU A 64 -7.72 21.01 -4.19
CA LEU A 64 -8.88 20.61 -4.99
C LEU A 64 -10.03 20.13 -4.11
N PHE A 65 -9.74 19.29 -3.12
CA PHE A 65 -10.74 18.77 -2.19
C PHE A 65 -11.35 19.86 -1.30
N LEU A 66 -10.55 20.81 -0.81
CA LEU A 66 -11.03 21.95 -0.03
C LEU A 66 -11.94 22.88 -0.84
N LYS A 67 -11.61 23.14 -2.12
CA LYS A 67 -12.48 23.91 -3.03
C LYS A 67 -13.80 23.19 -3.27
N GLY A 68 -13.79 21.87 -3.43
CA GLY A 68 -14.99 21.05 -3.58
C GLY A 68 -15.92 21.12 -2.37
N ARG A 69 -15.36 21.01 -1.16
CA ARG A 69 -16.12 21.08 0.10
C ARG A 69 -16.83 22.43 0.31
N LYS A 70 -16.15 23.54 0.00
CA LYS A 70 -16.71 24.90 0.17
C LYS A 70 -17.89 25.20 -0.77
N LYS A 71 -17.97 24.52 -1.92
CA LYS A 71 -19.04 24.75 -2.90
C LYS A 71 -20.38 24.10 -2.53
N GLY A 72 -20.46 23.37 -1.41
CA GLY A 72 -21.72 22.78 -0.92
C GLY A 72 -22.41 21.87 -1.93
N LYS A 73 -21.70 21.41 -2.97
CA LYS A 73 -22.30 20.60 -4.04
C LYS A 73 -22.86 19.33 -3.40
N LYS A 74 -24.17 19.12 -3.57
CA LYS A 74 -24.77 17.79 -3.42
C LYS A 74 -23.92 16.86 -4.29
N SER A 75 -23.22 15.92 -3.68
CA SER A 75 -22.50 14.89 -4.43
C SER A 75 -23.52 14.16 -5.30
N GLU A 76 -23.31 14.14 -6.61
CA GLU A 76 -24.15 13.37 -7.53
C GLU A 76 -24.27 11.93 -7.02
N GLU A 77 -25.46 11.33 -7.13
CA GLU A 77 -25.68 9.98 -6.64
C GLU A 77 -24.80 8.99 -7.39
N PHE A 78 -24.01 8.22 -6.64
CA PHE A 78 -23.20 7.16 -7.18
C PHE A 78 -24.11 6.06 -7.72
N GLY A 79 -23.85 5.60 -8.95
CA GLY A 79 -24.74 4.71 -9.66
C GLY A 79 -24.02 3.93 -10.76
N PHE A 80 -24.78 3.19 -11.57
CA PHE A 80 -24.24 2.36 -12.63
C PHE A 80 -23.39 3.13 -13.64
N PHE A 81 -23.78 4.37 -13.98
CA PHE A 81 -22.98 5.22 -14.86
C PHE A 81 -21.55 5.39 -14.33
N HIS A 82 -21.41 5.77 -13.06
CA HIS A 82 -20.11 5.91 -12.40
C HIS A 82 -19.35 4.58 -12.35
N TYR A 83 -20.05 3.48 -12.05
CA TYR A 83 -19.46 2.14 -11.99
C TYR A 83 -18.84 1.69 -13.31
N PHE A 84 -19.45 2.02 -14.45
CA PHE A 84 -18.95 1.65 -15.78
C PHE A 84 -17.96 2.67 -16.37
N VAL A 85 -18.09 3.96 -16.02
CA VAL A 85 -17.27 5.03 -16.61
C VAL A 85 -15.94 5.22 -15.88
N LEU A 86 -15.91 5.12 -14.55
CA LEU A 86 -14.68 5.35 -13.77
C LEU A 86 -13.54 4.35 -14.02
N PRO A 87 -13.77 3.09 -14.44
CA PRO A 87 -12.69 2.24 -14.93
C PRO A 87 -11.98 2.76 -16.18
N ILE A 88 -12.64 3.58 -17.01
CA ILE A 88 -12.10 3.98 -18.32
C ILE A 88 -10.81 4.81 -18.18
N PRO A 89 -10.74 5.87 -17.33
CA PRO A 89 -9.48 6.57 -17.09
C PRO A 89 -8.39 5.66 -16.51
N LEU A 90 -8.76 4.68 -15.67
CA LEU A 90 -7.80 3.72 -15.13
C LEU A 90 -7.24 2.79 -16.22
N ILE A 91 -8.08 2.32 -17.15
CA ILE A 91 -7.63 1.55 -18.32
C ILE A 91 -6.71 2.43 -19.19
N ALA A 92 -7.10 3.67 -19.49
CA ALA A 92 -6.27 4.57 -20.28
C ALA A 92 -4.89 4.78 -19.65
N LEU A 93 -4.84 5.01 -18.33
CA LEU A 93 -3.58 5.16 -17.57
C LEU A 93 -2.79 3.85 -17.45
N ALA A 94 -3.46 2.71 -17.37
CA ALA A 94 -2.81 1.40 -17.41
C ALA A 94 -2.12 1.15 -18.75
N LEU A 95 -2.64 1.73 -19.84
CA LEU A 95 -2.09 1.59 -21.19
C LEU A 95 -0.92 2.55 -21.49
N THR A 96 -0.62 3.55 -20.65
CA THR A 96 0.47 4.52 -20.91
C THR A 96 1.88 3.98 -20.63
N THR A 97 2.05 2.65 -20.56
CA THR A 97 3.34 1.93 -20.44
C THR A 97 4.25 2.48 -19.34
N ASN A 98 3.74 2.90 -18.18
CA ASN A 98 4.52 3.22 -16.95
C ASN A 98 5.85 4.01 -17.14
N ASN A 99 6.04 4.77 -18.22
CA ASN A 99 7.35 5.30 -18.65
C ASN A 99 7.92 6.42 -17.75
N ILE A 100 7.17 6.84 -16.73
CA ILE A 100 7.57 7.93 -15.84
C ILE A 100 8.22 7.35 -14.58
N LEU A 101 7.51 6.46 -13.87
CA LEU A 101 7.96 5.76 -12.65
C LEU A 101 7.08 4.50 -12.49
N ASN A 102 7.66 3.30 -12.60
CA ASN A 102 6.95 2.05 -12.35
C ASN A 102 7.07 1.69 -10.87
N LEU A 103 5.94 1.72 -10.14
CA LEU A 103 5.92 1.57 -8.69
C LEU A 103 5.57 0.14 -8.26
N GLY A 104 6.17 -0.84 -8.92
CA GLY A 104 6.00 -2.26 -8.64
C GLY A 104 4.73 -2.89 -9.22
N SER A 105 3.91 -2.16 -9.98
CA SER A 105 2.84 -2.73 -10.82
C SER A 105 2.21 -1.68 -11.76
N TRP A 106 1.78 -0.54 -11.20
CA TRP A 106 1.10 0.52 -11.95
C TRP A 106 1.91 1.83 -11.90
N GLY A 107 1.62 2.75 -12.82
CA GLY A 107 2.24 4.07 -12.84
C GLY A 107 1.72 4.99 -11.73
N ILE A 108 2.52 6.00 -11.37
CA ILE A 108 2.16 7.00 -10.34
C ILE A 108 0.81 7.67 -10.59
N LEU A 109 0.47 7.97 -11.85
CA LEU A 109 -0.81 8.60 -12.22
C LEU A 109 -2.01 7.68 -12.01
N PHE A 110 -1.83 6.37 -12.20
CA PHE A 110 -2.86 5.37 -11.91
C PHE A 110 -3.19 5.36 -10.41
N TYR A 111 -2.16 5.35 -9.56
CA TYR A 111 -2.34 5.42 -8.11
C TYR A 111 -2.92 6.75 -7.64
N LEU A 112 -2.50 7.89 -8.23
CA LEU A 112 -3.08 9.20 -7.93
C LEU A 112 -4.57 9.23 -8.30
N THR A 113 -4.95 8.64 -9.43
CA THR A 113 -6.35 8.56 -9.85
C THR A 113 -7.17 7.69 -8.89
N LEU A 114 -6.65 6.53 -8.50
CA LEU A 114 -7.27 5.70 -7.46
C LEU A 114 -7.41 6.44 -6.12
N TYR A 115 -6.42 7.24 -5.72
CA TYR A 115 -6.48 8.06 -4.52
C TYR A 115 -7.62 9.09 -4.59
N ILE A 116 -7.77 9.78 -5.73
CA ILE A 116 -8.86 10.72 -5.99
C ILE A 116 -10.22 10.00 -5.97
N TYR A 117 -10.31 8.81 -6.56
CA TYR A 117 -11.52 7.99 -6.51
C TYR A 117 -11.89 7.60 -5.08
N GLY A 118 -10.89 7.23 -4.26
CA GLY A 118 -11.11 6.98 -2.84
C GLY A 118 -11.76 8.17 -2.12
N TYR A 119 -11.24 9.39 -2.33
CA TYR A 119 -11.87 10.59 -1.78
C TYR A 119 -13.32 10.75 -2.26
N TYR A 120 -13.56 10.61 -3.57
CA TYR A 120 -14.90 10.74 -4.15
C TYR A 120 -15.90 9.71 -3.60
N PHE A 121 -15.46 8.45 -3.50
CA PHE A 121 -16.22 7.31 -2.96
C PHE A 121 -16.64 7.53 -1.52
N PHE A 122 -15.68 7.80 -0.63
CA PHE A 122 -15.96 7.91 0.80
C PHE A 122 -16.55 9.28 1.21
N SER A 123 -16.56 10.25 0.30
CA SER A 123 -17.31 11.50 0.48
C SER A 123 -18.79 11.38 0.11
N ASN A 124 -19.23 10.27 -0.50
CA ASN A 124 -20.58 10.10 -1.01
C ASN A 124 -21.33 8.97 -0.30
N ALA A 125 -22.36 9.33 0.49
CA ALA A 125 -23.16 8.36 1.23
C ALA A 125 -23.89 7.34 0.33
N SER A 126 -24.18 7.70 -0.93
CA SER A 126 -24.87 6.82 -1.88
C SER A 126 -24.03 5.62 -2.32
N LEU A 127 -22.69 5.68 -2.20
CA LEU A 127 -21.82 4.56 -2.54
C LEU A 127 -22.19 3.30 -1.75
N LYS A 128 -22.42 3.44 -0.44
CA LYS A 128 -22.77 2.31 0.43
C LYS A 128 -24.05 1.62 -0.04
N VAL A 129 -25.06 2.41 -0.42
CA VAL A 129 -26.33 1.89 -0.96
C VAL A 129 -26.08 1.18 -2.29
N PHE A 130 -25.28 1.79 -3.17
CA PHE A 130 -24.96 1.21 -4.47
C PHE A 130 -24.20 -0.12 -4.35
N VAL A 131 -23.16 -0.17 -3.51
CA VAL A 131 -22.33 -1.38 -3.29
C VAL A 131 -23.18 -2.56 -2.83
N ARG A 132 -24.17 -2.35 -1.95
CA ARG A 132 -25.15 -3.37 -1.56
C ARG A 132 -26.04 -3.80 -2.74
N LYS A 133 -26.47 -2.85 -3.56
CA LYS A 133 -27.29 -3.11 -4.75
C LYS A 133 -26.59 -3.97 -5.79
N VAL A 134 -25.27 -3.84 -5.93
CA VAL A 134 -24.47 -4.57 -6.93
C VAL A 134 -23.69 -5.76 -6.35
N GLU A 135 -24.06 -6.27 -5.17
CA GLU A 135 -23.33 -7.34 -4.47
C GLU A 135 -23.12 -8.60 -5.34
N VAL A 136 -24.18 -9.08 -6.00
CA VAL A 136 -24.12 -10.29 -6.83
C VAL A 136 -23.34 -10.02 -8.11
N LEU A 137 -23.61 -8.88 -8.76
CA LEU A 137 -22.92 -8.50 -9.99
C LEU A 137 -21.41 -8.39 -9.77
N THR A 138 -20.99 -7.65 -8.75
CA THR A 138 -19.57 -7.45 -8.43
C THR A 138 -18.93 -8.76 -7.98
N GLY A 139 -19.60 -9.58 -7.17
CA GLY A 139 -19.09 -10.89 -6.78
C GLY A 139 -18.87 -11.84 -7.96
N VAL A 140 -19.85 -11.96 -8.85
CA VAL A 140 -19.74 -12.78 -10.06
C VAL A 140 -18.64 -12.26 -10.98
N LEU A 141 -18.61 -10.95 -11.25
CA LEU A 141 -17.58 -10.35 -12.10
C LEU A 141 -16.18 -10.46 -11.48
N SER A 142 -16.03 -10.38 -10.15
CA SER A 142 -14.76 -10.64 -9.46
C SER A 142 -14.29 -12.07 -9.68
N VAL A 143 -15.16 -13.07 -9.54
CA VAL A 143 -14.81 -14.48 -9.78
C VAL A 143 -14.44 -14.70 -11.25
N LEU A 144 -15.27 -14.22 -12.19
CA LEU A 144 -15.03 -14.39 -13.62
C LEU A 144 -13.76 -13.69 -14.09
N SER A 145 -13.53 -12.44 -13.68
CA SER A 145 -12.32 -11.71 -14.03
C SER A 145 -11.06 -12.32 -13.40
N THR A 146 -11.16 -12.82 -12.16
CA THR A 146 -10.06 -13.55 -11.51
C THR A 146 -9.75 -14.85 -12.23
N ALA A 147 -10.76 -15.65 -12.57
CA ALA A 147 -10.59 -16.87 -13.35
C ALA A 147 -9.98 -16.55 -14.73
N GLY A 148 -10.49 -15.53 -15.42
CA GLY A 148 -9.95 -15.09 -16.70
C GLY A 148 -8.49 -14.64 -16.60
N TYR A 149 -8.13 -13.89 -15.56
CA TYR A 149 -6.75 -13.48 -15.31
C TYR A 149 -5.83 -14.68 -15.02
N LEU A 150 -6.26 -15.61 -14.16
CA LEU A 150 -5.48 -16.80 -13.81
C LEU A 150 -5.29 -17.72 -15.02
N ILE A 151 -6.35 -17.99 -15.77
CA ILE A 151 -6.30 -18.76 -17.02
C ILE A 151 -5.33 -18.08 -17.99
N TRP A 152 -5.42 -16.76 -18.15
CA TRP A 152 -4.50 -16.03 -19.02
C TRP A 152 -3.03 -16.24 -18.62
N VAL A 153 -2.71 -15.99 -17.35
CA VAL A 153 -1.34 -16.10 -16.84
C VAL A 153 -0.81 -17.54 -16.90
N ILE A 154 -1.65 -18.54 -16.59
CA ILE A 154 -1.24 -19.95 -16.60
C ILE A 154 -0.95 -20.46 -18.02
N TYR A 155 -1.78 -20.09 -19.00
CA TYR A 155 -1.67 -20.65 -20.36
C TYR A 155 -0.83 -19.79 -21.32
N PHE A 156 -0.83 -18.46 -21.14
CA PHE A 156 -0.17 -17.52 -22.06
C PHE A 156 0.96 -16.72 -21.41
N GLY A 157 1.12 -16.79 -20.09
CA GLY A 157 2.11 -15.99 -19.37
C GLY A 157 1.76 -14.50 -19.31
N PHE A 158 2.73 -13.69 -18.88
CA PHE A 158 2.62 -12.24 -18.86
C PHE A 158 3.01 -11.67 -20.22
N PRO A 159 2.18 -10.83 -20.86
CA PRO A 159 2.58 -10.15 -22.09
C PRO A 159 3.72 -9.15 -21.80
N GLU A 160 4.88 -9.36 -22.39
CA GLU A 160 6.07 -8.51 -22.16
C GLU A 160 6.19 -7.38 -23.19
N THR A 161 5.51 -7.49 -24.35
CA THR A 161 5.61 -6.53 -25.44
C THR A 161 4.30 -5.77 -25.65
N VAL A 162 4.42 -4.47 -25.97
CA VAL A 162 3.28 -3.61 -26.28
C VAL A 162 2.58 -4.14 -27.53
N SER A 163 1.38 -4.67 -27.36
CA SER A 163 0.60 -5.35 -28.38
C SER A 163 -0.90 -5.27 -28.04
N ILE A 164 -1.76 -5.69 -28.97
CA ILE A 164 -3.20 -5.81 -28.69
C ILE A 164 -3.45 -6.77 -27.52
N THR A 165 -2.70 -7.87 -27.45
CA THR A 165 -2.75 -8.87 -26.38
C THR A 165 -2.38 -8.26 -25.03
N TRP A 166 -1.32 -7.45 -24.99
CA TRP A 166 -0.94 -6.69 -23.79
C TRP A 166 -2.03 -5.69 -23.37
N ALA A 167 -2.61 -4.96 -24.32
CA ALA A 167 -3.67 -3.99 -24.00
C ALA A 167 -4.92 -4.66 -23.42
N LEU A 168 -5.34 -5.80 -24.00
CA LEU A 168 -6.44 -6.61 -23.49
C LEU A 168 -6.13 -7.16 -22.09
N PHE A 169 -4.91 -7.64 -21.86
CA PHE A 169 -4.47 -8.12 -20.55
C PHE A 169 -4.49 -7.00 -19.50
N MET A 170 -4.03 -5.79 -19.84
CA MET A 170 -4.06 -4.64 -18.94
C MET A 170 -5.49 -4.20 -18.63
N ALA A 171 -6.38 -4.18 -19.62
CA ALA A 171 -7.80 -3.91 -19.41
C ALA A 171 -8.45 -4.95 -18.48
N LEU A 172 -8.17 -6.24 -18.70
CA LEU A 172 -8.62 -7.34 -17.83
C LEU A 172 -8.14 -7.14 -16.39
N ARG A 173 -6.88 -6.76 -16.18
CA ARG A 173 -6.33 -6.48 -14.85
C ARG A 173 -7.06 -5.32 -14.17
N VAL A 174 -7.34 -4.23 -14.88
CA VAL A 174 -8.07 -3.08 -14.32
C VAL A 174 -9.51 -3.48 -13.96
N ILE A 175 -10.19 -4.21 -14.85
CA ILE A 175 -11.54 -4.72 -14.61
C ILE A 175 -11.55 -5.66 -13.39
N LEU A 176 -10.57 -6.55 -13.27
CA LEU A 176 -10.41 -7.42 -12.11
C LEU A 176 -10.29 -6.61 -10.83
N VAL A 177 -9.35 -5.66 -10.78
CA VAL A 177 -9.13 -4.81 -9.60
C VAL A 177 -10.39 -4.03 -9.26
N TRP A 178 -11.07 -3.49 -10.26
CA TRP A 178 -12.31 -2.72 -10.08
C TRP A 178 -13.43 -3.54 -9.44
N ASN A 179 -13.73 -4.72 -9.99
CA ASN A 179 -14.79 -5.58 -9.48
C ASN A 179 -14.45 -6.08 -8.08
N VAL A 180 -13.22 -6.57 -7.87
CA VAL A 180 -12.75 -7.05 -6.56
C VAL A 180 -12.81 -5.94 -5.52
N LEU A 181 -12.46 -4.71 -5.86
CA LEU A 181 -12.54 -3.57 -4.95
C LEU A 181 -13.99 -3.30 -4.49
N PHE A 182 -14.95 -3.26 -5.41
CA PHE A 182 -16.37 -3.08 -5.05
C PHE A 182 -16.91 -4.27 -4.25
N PHE A 183 -16.50 -5.49 -4.58
CA PHE A 183 -16.91 -6.67 -3.84
C PHE A 183 -16.31 -6.69 -2.42
N ILE A 184 -15.06 -6.28 -2.25
CA ILE A 184 -14.44 -6.09 -0.92
C ILE A 184 -15.17 -5.01 -0.13
N PHE A 185 -15.56 -3.89 -0.75
CA PHE A 185 -16.35 -2.86 -0.06
C PHE A 185 -17.70 -3.40 0.41
N TYR A 186 -18.34 -4.24 -0.39
CA TYR A 186 -19.56 -4.93 0.00
C TYR A 186 -19.33 -5.84 1.21
N LEU A 187 -18.34 -6.73 1.14
CA LEU A 187 -18.02 -7.67 2.21
C LEU A 187 -17.64 -6.93 3.49
N ALA A 188 -16.85 -5.87 3.37
CA ALA A 188 -16.46 -5.03 4.50
C ALA A 188 -17.68 -4.36 5.14
N ASP A 189 -18.60 -3.80 4.34
CA ASP A 189 -19.81 -3.17 4.86
C ASP A 189 -20.77 -4.17 5.53
N LYS A 190 -20.87 -5.39 4.96
CA LYS A 190 -21.79 -6.43 5.45
C LYS A 190 -21.26 -7.14 6.70
N TYR A 191 -19.98 -7.51 6.70
CA TYR A 191 -19.42 -8.41 7.72
C TYR A 191 -18.41 -7.75 8.66
N LEU A 192 -17.76 -6.66 8.25
CA LEU A 192 -16.65 -6.05 9.01
C LEU A 192 -17.00 -4.65 9.55
N ASN A 193 -18.22 -4.17 9.33
CA ASN A 193 -18.68 -2.86 9.80
C ASN A 193 -19.18 -2.91 11.25
N PHE A 194 -18.29 -3.33 12.16
CA PHE A 194 -18.52 -3.34 13.60
C PHE A 194 -17.33 -2.70 14.32
N SER A 195 -17.49 -2.36 15.60
CA SER A 195 -16.41 -1.83 16.43
C SER A 195 -16.41 -2.48 17.81
N ASN A 196 -15.25 -2.95 18.24
CA ASN A 196 -15.00 -3.47 19.59
C ASN A 196 -13.66 -2.93 20.12
N SER A 197 -13.35 -3.20 21.39
CA SER A 197 -12.11 -2.72 22.04
C SER A 197 -10.85 -3.27 21.36
N THR A 198 -10.86 -4.54 20.98
CA THR A 198 -9.75 -5.19 20.26
C THR A 198 -9.47 -4.53 18.92
N LEU A 199 -10.52 -4.25 18.14
CA LEU A 199 -10.40 -3.59 16.84
C LEU A 199 -9.85 -2.17 17.02
N LYS A 200 -10.33 -1.41 18.02
CA LYS A 200 -9.78 -0.08 18.32
C LYS A 200 -8.29 -0.13 18.65
N TYR A 201 -7.88 -1.10 19.47
CA TYR A 201 -6.47 -1.31 19.79
C TYR A 201 -5.65 -1.68 18.55
N ALA A 202 -6.13 -2.62 17.74
CA ALA A 202 -5.44 -3.06 16.52
C ALA A 202 -5.36 -1.95 15.47
N SER A 203 -6.41 -1.12 15.33
CA SER A 203 -6.39 0.06 14.47
C SER A 203 -5.32 1.05 14.90
N ASP A 204 -5.21 1.37 16.20
CA ASP A 204 -4.14 2.23 16.72
C ASP A 204 -2.74 1.60 16.51
N ALA A 205 -2.63 0.27 16.55
CA ALA A 205 -1.37 -0.45 16.33
C ALA A 205 -0.95 -0.55 14.86
N SER A 206 -1.90 -0.43 13.92
CA SER A 206 -1.66 -0.69 12.49
C SER A 206 -0.54 0.14 11.88
N MET A 207 -0.49 1.45 12.16
CA MET A 207 0.54 2.36 11.64
C MET A 207 1.93 2.06 12.22
N PRO A 208 2.11 1.90 13.55
CA PRO A 208 3.35 1.38 14.13
C PRO A 208 3.81 0.07 13.51
N PHE A 209 2.91 -0.91 13.37
CA PHE A 209 3.22 -2.19 12.74
C PHE A 209 3.66 -2.00 11.29
N TYR A 210 2.95 -1.16 10.53
CA TYR A 210 3.33 -0.85 9.15
C TYR A 210 4.74 -0.25 9.06
N VAL A 211 5.11 0.69 9.93
CA VAL A 211 6.42 1.32 9.87
C VAL A 211 7.55 0.38 10.35
N LEU A 212 7.29 -0.44 11.37
CA LEU A 212 8.32 -1.23 12.04
C LEU A 212 8.54 -2.63 11.47
N HIS A 213 7.54 -3.24 10.83
CA HIS A 213 7.67 -4.67 10.47
C HIS A 213 8.83 -4.93 9.52
N GLN A 214 8.95 -4.16 8.44
CA GLN A 214 10.00 -4.39 7.46
C GLN A 214 11.41 -4.23 8.04
N PRO A 215 11.79 -3.12 8.71
CA PRO A 215 13.14 -3.00 9.26
C PRO A 215 13.46 -4.08 10.29
N ILE A 216 12.50 -4.49 11.12
CA ILE A 216 12.71 -5.56 12.11
C ILE A 216 12.88 -6.92 11.42
N ILE A 217 12.03 -7.26 10.44
CA ILE A 217 12.11 -8.52 9.69
C ILE A 217 13.45 -8.61 8.95
N ILE A 218 13.88 -7.54 8.29
CA ILE A 218 15.14 -7.52 7.54
C ILE A 218 16.33 -7.65 8.47
N LEU A 219 16.33 -6.92 9.61
CA LEU A 219 17.40 -7.01 10.60
C LEU A 219 17.53 -8.44 11.16
N LEU A 220 16.41 -9.04 11.58
CA LEU A 220 16.40 -10.42 12.07
C LEU A 220 16.82 -11.41 10.98
N GLY A 221 16.29 -11.21 9.77
CA GLY A 221 16.60 -12.01 8.58
C GLY A 221 18.08 -12.03 8.27
N PHE A 222 18.74 -10.86 8.33
CA PHE A 222 20.17 -10.72 8.12
C PHE A 222 20.99 -11.56 9.11
N PHE A 223 20.65 -11.54 10.41
CA PHE A 223 21.39 -12.31 11.42
C PHE A 223 21.17 -13.83 11.32
N ILE A 224 20.00 -14.28 10.89
CA ILE A 224 19.70 -15.71 10.77
C ILE A 224 20.01 -16.28 9.38
N TYR A 225 20.37 -15.43 8.41
CA TYR A 225 20.50 -15.79 7.00
C TYR A 225 21.46 -16.98 6.82
N ASN A 226 22.64 -16.91 7.44
CA ASN A 226 23.71 -17.92 7.34
C ASN A 226 23.57 -19.08 8.34
N LEU A 227 22.50 -19.15 9.14
CA LEU A 227 22.30 -20.28 10.06
C LEU A 227 21.83 -21.52 9.29
N ASP A 228 22.34 -22.69 9.67
CA ASP A 228 21.97 -23.99 9.08
C ASP A 228 20.60 -24.51 9.56
N TRP A 229 19.58 -23.64 9.56
CA TRP A 229 18.20 -23.99 9.88
C TRP A 229 17.40 -24.24 8.61
N GLU A 230 16.46 -25.17 8.69
CA GLU A 230 15.49 -25.37 7.61
C GLU A 230 14.64 -24.11 7.38
N ILE A 231 14.23 -23.88 6.13
CA ILE A 231 13.45 -22.70 5.73
C ILE A 231 12.17 -22.53 6.57
N PRO A 232 11.38 -23.58 6.87
CA PRO A 232 10.18 -23.43 7.71
C PRO A 232 10.52 -22.94 9.12
N ILE A 233 11.63 -23.39 9.69
CA ILE A 233 12.09 -22.99 11.03
C ILE A 233 12.48 -21.51 11.03
N LYS A 234 13.26 -21.07 10.03
CA LYS A 234 13.60 -19.65 9.85
C LYS A 234 12.34 -18.79 9.71
N ALA A 235 11.36 -19.24 8.92
CA ALA A 235 10.11 -18.52 8.70
C ALA A 235 9.28 -18.38 9.99
N VAL A 236 9.06 -19.47 10.72
CA VAL A 236 8.32 -19.44 12.00
C VAL A 236 9.04 -18.57 13.02
N PHE A 237 10.37 -18.71 13.13
CA PHE A 237 11.18 -17.87 14.01
C PHE A 237 11.03 -16.38 13.66
N LEU A 238 11.17 -16.01 12.38
CA LEU A 238 11.03 -14.62 11.95
C LEU A 238 9.65 -14.05 12.26
N VAL A 239 8.58 -14.78 11.94
CA VAL A 239 7.21 -14.32 12.19
C VAL A 239 6.98 -14.09 13.69
N VAL A 240 7.34 -15.06 14.53
CA VAL A 240 7.10 -14.99 15.98
C VAL A 240 7.93 -13.88 16.63
N ILE A 241 9.22 -13.82 16.33
CA ILE A 241 10.13 -12.85 16.95
C ILE A 241 9.89 -11.44 16.43
N ALA A 242 9.65 -11.26 15.12
CA ALA A 242 9.30 -9.94 14.59
C ALA A 242 7.98 -9.43 15.18
N PHE A 243 6.93 -10.25 15.18
CA PHE A 243 5.64 -9.88 15.75
C PHE A 243 5.76 -9.49 17.22
N SER A 244 6.44 -10.32 18.01
CA SER A 244 6.64 -10.07 19.44
C SER A 244 7.44 -8.80 19.68
N SER A 245 8.51 -8.58 18.92
CA SER A 245 9.36 -7.38 19.02
C SER A 245 8.57 -6.10 18.70
N ILE A 246 7.81 -6.10 17.59
CA ILE A 246 6.97 -4.96 17.21
C ILE A 246 5.91 -4.71 18.28
N MET A 247 5.28 -5.76 18.80
CA MET A 247 4.24 -5.64 19.83
C MET A 247 4.79 -5.05 21.14
N ILE A 248 5.98 -5.47 21.57
CA ILE A 248 6.66 -4.93 22.76
C ILE A 248 6.98 -3.45 22.54
N VAL A 249 7.62 -3.11 21.42
CA VAL A 249 7.97 -1.73 21.08
C VAL A 249 6.72 -0.85 21.02
N TYR A 250 5.67 -1.32 20.36
CA TYR A 250 4.40 -0.62 20.27
C TYR A 250 3.78 -0.39 21.65
N HIS A 251 3.59 -1.45 22.44
CA HIS A 251 2.84 -1.39 23.67
C HIS A 251 3.57 -0.65 24.80
N VAL A 252 4.89 -0.84 24.90
CA VAL A 252 5.70 -0.29 25.99
C VAL A 252 6.22 1.11 25.65
N ILE A 253 6.67 1.33 24.41
CA ILE A 253 7.40 2.55 24.05
C ILE A 253 6.46 3.53 23.32
N ILE A 254 5.93 3.13 22.16
CA ILE A 254 5.18 4.05 21.28
C ILE A 254 3.88 4.49 21.93
N ARG A 255 3.11 3.54 22.48
CA ARG A 255 1.78 3.83 23.02
C ARG A 255 1.80 4.76 24.22
N ARG A 256 2.90 4.80 24.99
CA ARG A 256 3.04 5.58 26.23
C ARG A 256 3.57 7.00 26.01
N ASN A 257 4.29 7.25 24.92
CA ASN A 257 4.93 8.55 24.66
C ASN A 257 4.18 9.36 23.59
N ASN A 258 3.62 10.51 23.95
CA ASN A 258 2.87 11.37 23.03
C ASN A 258 3.68 11.81 21.78
N TRP A 259 4.99 12.02 21.90
CA TRP A 259 5.83 12.36 20.74
C TRP A 259 5.88 11.21 19.73
N LEU A 260 6.10 10.00 20.21
CA LEU A 260 6.13 8.80 19.37
C LEU A 260 4.74 8.49 18.82
N ARG A 261 3.67 8.72 19.60
CA ARG A 261 2.31 8.57 19.10
C ARG A 261 2.09 9.42 17.85
N VAL A 262 2.47 10.70 17.88
CA VAL A 262 2.34 11.58 16.70
C VAL A 262 3.18 11.08 15.53
N LEU A 263 4.45 10.72 15.77
CA LEU A 263 5.36 10.24 14.72
C LEU A 263 4.82 8.98 14.01
N PHE A 264 4.15 8.10 14.75
CA PHE A 264 3.56 6.86 14.22
C PHE A 264 2.07 6.99 13.87
N GLY A 265 1.50 8.20 13.83
CA GLY A 265 0.13 8.45 13.36
C GLY A 265 -0.99 8.17 14.37
N LEU A 266 -0.67 8.04 15.66
CA LEU A 266 -1.65 7.90 16.74
C LEU A 266 -2.10 9.26 17.28
N LYS A 267 -3.33 9.30 17.80
CA LYS A 267 -3.85 10.44 18.55
C LYS A 267 -3.09 10.61 19.86
N MET A 268 -2.77 11.84 20.27
CA MET A 268 -2.20 12.10 21.59
C MET A 268 -3.14 11.65 22.71
N ILE A 269 -2.56 11.15 23.80
CA ILE A 269 -3.27 10.97 25.06
C ILE A 269 -3.56 12.38 25.57
N LYS A 270 -4.83 12.78 25.56
CA LYS A 270 -5.24 14.02 26.22
C LYS A 270 -5.11 13.79 27.71
N ASP A 271 -4.33 14.61 28.40
CA ASP A 271 -4.40 14.68 29.86
C ASP A 271 -5.83 15.04 30.22
N ARG A 272 -6.47 14.18 31.02
CA ARG A 272 -7.65 14.59 31.79
C ARG A 272 -7.15 15.56 32.84
N ARG A 273 -7.08 16.84 32.50
CA ARG A 273 -7.13 17.92 33.49
C ARG A 273 -8.57 18.11 33.94
#